data_AF-A0A444IUJ8-F1
#
_entry.id   AF-A0A444IUJ8-F1
#
_cell.length_a   1.000
_cell.length_b   1.000
_cell.length_c   1.000
_cell.angle_alpha   90.00
_cell.angle_beta   90.00
_cell.angle_gamma   90.00
#
_symmetry.space_group_name_H-M   'P 1'
#
loop_
_entity.id
_entity.type
_entity.pdbx_description
1 polymer ?
#
loop_
_entity_poly.entity_id
_entity_poly.type
_entity_poly.pdbx_seq_one_letter_code
_entity_poly.pdbx_strand_id
1 'polypeptide(L)'
;MPETPFPTNEYSDDVAVVQHDGRTILLIGTAHISQQSADLVKEVIDQEQPDTVCIELDEKRYAALANPQQWENLDLKQIIHKKHHQ
;
A
#
# COMPACT_ATOMS: atom_id res chain seq x y z
N MET A 1 0.21 25.79 9.85
CA MET A 1 0.30 24.43 10.46
C MET A 1 1.71 23.95 10.19
N PRO A 2 2.46 23.40 11.15
CA PRO A 2 3.72 22.75 10.79
C PRO A 2 3.39 21.58 9.87
N GLU A 3 4.03 21.53 8.71
CA GLU A 3 3.93 20.38 7.82
C GLU A 3 4.58 19.21 8.57
N THR A 4 3.76 18.24 9.00
CA THR A 4 4.28 17.02 9.60
C THR A 4 5.15 16.34 8.55
N PRO A 5 6.40 15.98 8.88
CA PRO A 5 7.26 15.29 7.92
C PRO A 5 6.61 13.95 7.58
N PHE A 6 6.59 13.62 6.28
CA PHE A 6 6.17 12.33 5.79
C PHE A 6 7.38 11.62 5.18
N PRO A 7 7.67 10.34 5.56
CA PRO A 7 6.98 9.56 6.59
C PRO A 7 7.21 10.10 8.00
N THR A 8 6.29 9.76 8.90
CA THR A 8 6.32 10.12 10.32
C THR A 8 7.14 9.11 11.13
N ASN A 9 7.23 7.86 10.65
CA ASN A 9 7.95 6.75 11.30
C ASN A 9 9.18 6.30 10.50
N GLU A 10 10.09 5.60 11.19
CA GLU A 10 11.18 4.86 10.57
C GLU A 10 10.73 3.41 10.29
N TYR A 11 11.15 2.87 9.16
CA TYR A 11 10.78 1.53 8.69
C TYR A 11 12.02 0.67 8.42
N SER A 12 11.82 -0.65 8.27
CA SER A 12 12.88 -1.58 7.87
C SER A 12 13.39 -1.30 6.45
N ASP A 13 14.45 -2.00 6.06
CA ASP A 13 15.02 -1.95 4.71
C ASP A 13 14.02 -2.35 3.60
N ASP A 14 12.86 -2.90 3.96
CA ASP A 14 11.76 -3.22 3.04
C ASP A 14 10.96 -1.99 2.61
N VAL A 15 11.17 -0.82 3.23
CA VAL A 15 10.50 0.43 2.87
C VAL A 15 11.51 1.48 2.46
N ALA A 16 11.45 1.89 1.19
CA ALA A 16 12.28 2.97 0.66
C ALA A 16 11.49 4.28 0.59
N VAL A 17 12.10 5.37 1.03
CA VAL A 17 11.56 6.72 0.88
C VAL A 17 12.12 7.36 -0.38
N VAL A 18 11.25 7.71 -1.32
CA VAL A 18 11.63 8.32 -2.60
C VAL A 18 11.05 9.72 -2.70
N GLN A 19 11.88 10.70 -3.04
CA GLN A 19 11.44 12.07 -3.33
C GLN A 19 11.33 12.27 -4.84
N HIS A 20 10.15 12.62 -5.32
CA HIS A 20 9.91 12.82 -6.74
C HIS A 20 8.87 13.93 -6.99
N ASP A 21 9.23 14.95 -7.78
CA ASP A 21 8.35 16.07 -8.16
C ASP A 21 7.62 16.74 -6.98
N GLY A 22 8.32 16.93 -5.86
CA GLY A 22 7.76 17.54 -4.65
C GLY A 22 6.81 16.61 -3.87
N ARG A 23 6.80 15.32 -4.19
CA ARG A 23 6.05 14.29 -3.46
C ARG A 23 7.01 13.32 -2.80
N THR A 24 6.65 12.88 -1.60
CA THR A 24 7.28 11.74 -0.96
C THR A 24 6.50 10.47 -1.31
N ILE A 25 7.21 9.44 -1.74
CA ILE A 25 6.67 8.13 -2.07
C ILE A 25 7.29 7.10 -1.12
N LEU A 26 6.45 6.31 -0.45
CA LEU A 26 6.88 5.13 0.29
C LEU A 26 6.78 3.92 -0.64
N LEU A 27 7.92 3.39 -1.05
CA LEU A 27 8.01 2.19 -1.87
C LEU A 27 8.24 0.99 -0.95
N ILE A 28 7.25 0.12 -0.86
CA ILE A 28 7.28 -1.07 0.00
C ILE A 28 7.63 -2.29 -0.84
N GLY A 29 8.78 -2.88 -0.58
CA GLY A 29 9.19 -4.17 -1.15
C GLY A 29 8.31 -5.28 -0.60
N THR A 30 7.66 -6.04 -1.48
CA THR A 30 6.87 -7.21 -1.08
C THR A 30 7.50 -8.48 -1.64
N ALA A 31 7.60 -9.52 -0.80
CA ALA A 31 8.00 -10.85 -1.24
C ALA A 31 6.77 -11.67 -1.68
N HIS A 32 6.96 -12.58 -2.63
CA HIS A 32 5.87 -13.38 -3.20
C HIS A 32 5.13 -14.17 -2.10
N ILE A 33 3.82 -13.92 -1.96
CA ILE A 33 2.90 -14.64 -1.07
C ILE A 33 3.36 -14.62 0.41
N SER A 34 3.96 -13.51 0.84
CA SER A 34 4.32 -13.33 2.26
C SER A 34 3.23 -12.57 3.00
N GLN A 35 2.65 -13.22 4.03
CA GLN A 35 1.72 -12.55 4.96
C GLN A 35 2.41 -11.35 5.64
N GLN A 36 3.70 -11.48 5.97
CA GLN A 36 4.47 -10.41 6.60
C GLN A 36 4.56 -9.16 5.72
N SER A 37 4.68 -9.33 4.40
CA SER A 37 4.66 -8.20 3.46
C SER A 37 3.29 -7.53 3.42
N ALA A 38 2.20 -8.29 3.48
CA ALA A 38 0.84 -7.74 3.52
C ALA A 38 0.58 -6.99 4.84
N ASP A 39 1.06 -7.52 5.95
CA ASP A 39 0.93 -6.90 7.27
C ASP A 39 1.73 -5.60 7.36
N LEU A 40 2.95 -5.57 6.83
CA LEU A 40 3.77 -4.35 6.73
C LEU A 40 3.08 -3.27 5.89
N VAL A 41 2.55 -3.63 4.71
CA VAL A 41 1.81 -2.67 3.86
C VAL A 41 0.64 -2.08 4.61
N LYS A 42 -0.11 -2.93 5.34
CA LYS A 42 -1.25 -2.48 6.13
C LYS A 42 -0.82 -1.53 7.26
N GLU A 43 0.25 -1.86 7.97
CA GLU A 43 0.80 -1.03 9.03
C GLU A 43 1.21 0.35 8.51
N VAL A 44 1.95 0.40 7.40
CA VAL A 44 2.39 1.68 6.78
C VAL A 44 1.18 2.52 6.36
N ILE A 45 0.16 1.93 5.75
CA ILE A 45 -1.06 2.65 5.33
C ILE A 45 -1.83 3.18 6.55
N ASP A 46 -2.00 2.35 7.59
CA ASP A 46 -2.74 2.73 8.81
C ASP A 46 -2.00 3.84 9.58
N GLN A 47 -0.66 3.83 9.59
CA GLN A 47 0.17 4.83 10.29
C GLN A 47 0.31 6.15 9.52
N GLU A 48 0.62 6.08 8.23
CA GLU A 48 1.01 7.25 7.43
C GLU A 48 -0.16 7.86 6.65
N GLN A 49 -1.28 7.13 6.50
CA GLN A 49 -2.49 7.58 5.81
C GLN A 49 -2.22 8.33 4.49
N PRO A 50 -1.53 7.70 3.51
CA PRO A 50 -1.15 8.38 2.28
C PRO A 50 -2.38 8.75 1.45
N ASP A 51 -2.30 9.87 0.73
CA ASP A 51 -3.37 10.35 -0.15
C ASP A 51 -3.67 9.37 -1.31
N THR A 52 -2.71 8.53 -1.68
CA THR A 52 -2.81 7.59 -2.79
C THR A 52 -2.02 6.31 -2.51
N VAL A 53 -2.62 5.17 -2.82
CA VAL A 53 -1.98 3.85 -2.76
C VAL A 53 -1.89 3.29 -4.18
N CYS A 54 -0.67 3.05 -4.65
CA CYS A 54 -0.40 2.42 -5.93
C CYS A 54 -0.04 0.94 -5.70
N ILE A 55 -0.60 0.04 -6.51
CA ILE A 55 -0.33 -1.40 -6.42
C ILE A 55 0.26 -1.84 -7.76
N GLU A 56 1.43 -2.47 -7.71
CA GLU A 56 2.00 -3.14 -8.87
C GLU A 56 1.28 -4.47 -9.08
N LEU A 57 0.70 -4.67 -10.28
CA LEU A 57 0.03 -5.89 -10.66
C LEU A 57 0.58 -6.37 -11.99
N ASP A 58 0.85 -7.67 -12.11
CA ASP A 58 1.08 -8.30 -13.40
C ASP A 58 -0.20 -8.30 -14.26
N GLU A 59 -0.05 -8.54 -15.57
CA GLU A 59 -1.17 -8.51 -16.53
C GLU A 59 -2.31 -9.46 -16.16
N LYS A 60 -2.02 -10.62 -15.56
CA LYS A 60 -3.04 -11.60 -15.18
C LYS A 60 -3.86 -11.10 -13.99
N ARG A 61 -3.18 -10.55 -12.98
CA ARG A 61 -3.82 -9.95 -11.81
C ARG A 61 -4.61 -8.72 -12.17
N TYR A 62 -4.08 -7.88 -13.07
CA TYR A 62 -4.80 -6.73 -13.60
C TYR A 62 -6.08 -7.17 -14.33
N ALA A 63 -6.01 -8.18 -15.20
CA ALA A 63 -7.17 -8.71 -15.90
C ALA A 63 -8.22 -9.30 -14.94
N ALA A 64 -7.78 -9.96 -13.86
CA ALA A 64 -8.66 -10.43 -12.81
C ALA A 64 -9.29 -9.27 -11.99
N LEU A 65 -8.57 -8.16 -11.78
CA LEU A 65 -9.09 -7.00 -11.07
C LEU A 65 -10.10 -6.20 -11.91
N ALA A 66 -9.87 -6.11 -13.22
CA ALA A 66 -10.76 -5.43 -14.16
C ALA A 66 -12.10 -6.16 -14.36
N ASN A 67 -12.18 -7.43 -13.92
CA ASN A 67 -13.39 -8.23 -14.03
C ASN A 67 -14.03 -8.40 -12.63
N PRO A 68 -15.10 -7.66 -12.30
CA PRO A 68 -15.65 -7.59 -10.94
C PRO A 68 -16.07 -8.94 -10.35
N GLN A 69 -16.33 -9.94 -11.19
CA GLN A 69 -16.67 -11.30 -10.79
C GLN A 69 -15.46 -12.14 -10.31
N GLN A 70 -14.22 -11.74 -10.66
CA GLN A 70 -12.97 -12.40 -10.26
C GLN A 70 -12.31 -11.72 -9.05
N TRP A 71 -12.80 -10.55 -8.65
CA TRP A 71 -12.27 -9.72 -7.56
C TRP A 71 -12.33 -10.39 -6.18
N GLU A 72 -13.17 -11.41 -6.00
CA GLU A 72 -13.26 -12.19 -4.76
C GLU A 72 -12.05 -13.10 -4.51
N ASN A 73 -11.35 -13.53 -5.56
CA ASN A 73 -10.20 -14.41 -5.43
C ASN A 73 -8.89 -13.65 -5.14
N LEU A 74 -8.91 -12.33 -5.28
CA LEU A 74 -7.80 -11.47 -4.90
C LEU A 74 -8.11 -10.93 -3.50
N ASP A 75 -7.35 -11.32 -2.48
CA ASP A 75 -7.47 -10.85 -1.08
C ASP A 75 -7.30 -9.33 -0.88
N LEU A 76 -7.27 -8.55 -1.97
CA LEU A 76 -7.20 -7.09 -2.01
C LEU A 76 -8.36 -6.41 -1.27
N LYS A 77 -9.52 -7.06 -1.17
CA LYS A 77 -10.60 -6.57 -0.29
C LYS A 77 -10.10 -6.41 1.15
N GLN A 78 -9.28 -7.32 1.68
CA GLN A 78 -8.78 -7.25 3.06
C GLN A 78 -7.84 -6.05 3.30
N ILE A 79 -7.18 -5.58 2.24
CA ILE A 79 -6.21 -4.47 2.27
C ILE A 79 -6.93 -3.13 2.17
N ILE A 80 -7.97 -3.02 1.32
CA ILE A 80 -8.63 -1.73 1.02
C ILE A 80 -9.82 -1.46 1.97
N HIS A 81 -10.42 -2.46 2.62
CA HIS A 81 -11.68 -2.28 3.37
C HIS A 81 -11.59 -1.69 4.79
N LYS A 82 -10.52 -0.98 5.15
CA LYS A 82 -10.51 -0.15 6.37
C LYS A 82 -10.67 1.32 6.02
N LYS A 83 -11.87 1.67 5.52
CA LYS A 83 -12.32 3.05 5.48
C LYS A 83 -13.48 3.24 6.46
N HIS A 84 -13.23 4.13 7.43
CA HIS A 84 -14.21 4.89 8.20
C HIS A 84 -15.12 4.14 9.17
N HIS A 85 -14.69 4.07 10.43
CA HIS A 85 -15.59 4.39 11.52
C HIS A 85 -14.90 5.39 12.45
N GLN A 86 -15.48 6.59 12.49
CA GLN A 86 -15.42 7.51 13.64
C GLN A 86 -15.86 6.78 14.91
#